data_AF-A0A1D6EKC1-F1
#
_entry.id   AF-A0A1D6EKC1-F1
#
_cell.length_a   1.000
_cell.length_b   1.000
_cell.length_c   1.000
_cell.angle_alpha   90.00
_cell.angle_beta   90.00
_cell.angle_gamma   90.00
#
_symmetry.space_group_name_H-M   'P 1'
#
loop_
_entity.id
_entity.type
_entity.pdbx_description
1 polymer ?
#
loop_
_entity_poly.entity_id
_entity_poly.type
_entity_poly.pdbx_seq_one_letter_code
_entity_poly.pdbx_strand_id
1 'polypeptide(L)'
;MQQMRSHDWGNFLKKVTSFCITHGVKVPAMDGAYVPYGKSARYARARNQTNDDHFRREIYIGVIDQISQELDNRFDEINMELLSCMTSFSPSHSFASFDAQK
;
A
#
# COMPACT_ATOMS: atom_id res chain seq x y z
N MET A 1 9.08 0.80 -1.05
CA MET A 1 7.77 0.79 -1.74
C MET A 1 7.79 0.12 -3.12
N GLN A 2 8.85 0.23 -3.93
CA GLN A 2 8.87 -0.37 -5.28
C GLN A 2 8.74 -1.90 -5.32
N GLN A 3 9.31 -2.62 -4.35
CA GLN A 3 9.14 -4.07 -4.22
C GLN A 3 7.68 -4.47 -4.04
N MET A 4 6.92 -3.71 -3.23
CA MET A 4 5.51 -3.96 -2.98
C MET A 4 4.66 -3.84 -4.25
N ARG A 5 4.99 -2.88 -5.12
CA ARG A 5 4.30 -2.68 -6.42
C ARG A 5 4.51 -3.84 -7.38
N SER A 6 5.72 -4.38 -7.41
CA SER A 6 6.18 -5.28 -8.47
C SER A 6 6.01 -6.75 -8.12
N HIS A 7 6.30 -7.14 -6.87
CA HIS A 7 6.44 -8.55 -6.49
C HIS A 7 5.45 -9.03 -5.42
N ASP A 8 4.86 -8.13 -4.63
CA ASP A 8 4.08 -8.53 -3.45
C ASP A 8 2.57 -8.69 -3.67
N TRP A 9 2.05 -8.37 -4.86
CA TRP A 9 0.61 -8.46 -5.17
C TRP A 9 0.02 -9.83 -4.82
N GLY A 10 0.67 -10.93 -5.25
CA GLY A 10 0.14 -12.27 -5.02
C GLY A 10 0.07 -12.65 -3.53
N ASN A 11 1.06 -12.23 -2.74
CA ASN A 11 1.08 -12.48 -1.29
C ASN A 11 0.04 -11.62 -0.56
N PHE A 12 -0.09 -10.36 -0.98
CA PHE A 12 -1.12 -9.45 -0.47
C PHE A 12 -2.52 -9.99 -0.75
N LEU A 13 -2.79 -10.38 -2.01
CA LEU A 13 -4.07 -10.91 -2.43
C LEU A 13 -4.46 -12.17 -1.63
N LYS A 14 -3.51 -13.08 -1.37
CA LYS A 14 -3.74 -14.25 -0.51
C LYS A 14 -4.16 -13.86 0.91
N LYS A 15 -3.46 -12.89 1.52
CA LYS A 15 -3.78 -12.41 2.88
C LYS A 15 -5.18 -11.78 2.94
N VAL A 16 -5.51 -10.90 1.99
CA VAL A 16 -6.83 -10.27 1.91
C VAL A 16 -7.92 -11.31 1.64
N THR A 17 -7.68 -12.27 0.75
CA THR A 17 -8.62 -13.35 0.47
C THR A 17 -8.90 -14.18 1.72
N SER A 18 -7.86 -14.56 2.47
CA SER A 18 -8.01 -15.25 3.74
C SER A 18 -8.83 -14.44 4.74
N PHE A 19 -8.55 -13.13 4.86
CA PHE A 19 -9.31 -12.24 5.72
C PHE A 19 -10.80 -12.20 5.34
N CYS A 20 -11.11 -12.04 4.05
CA CYS A 20 -12.48 -12.00 3.56
C CYS A 20 -13.23 -13.30 3.85
N ILE A 21 -12.61 -14.45 3.60
CA ILE A 21 -13.19 -15.77 3.87
C ILE A 21 -13.50 -15.92 5.37
N THR A 22 -12.57 -15.56 6.25
CA THR A 22 -12.75 -15.63 7.70
C THR A 22 -13.93 -14.79 8.19
N HIS A 23 -14.24 -13.67 7.53
CA HIS A 23 -15.31 -12.76 7.92
C HIS A 23 -16.58 -12.89 7.07
N GLY A 24 -16.69 -13.95 6.26
CA GLY A 24 -17.87 -14.19 5.41
C GLY A 24 -18.06 -13.17 4.28
N VAL A 25 -17.01 -12.41 3.93
CA VAL A 25 -17.02 -11.45 2.83
C VAL A 25 -16.82 -12.20 1.52
N LYS A 26 -17.76 -12.06 0.59
CA LYS A 26 -17.69 -12.70 -0.72
C LYS A 26 -16.54 -12.13 -1.55
N VAL A 27 -15.62 -13.01 -1.95
CA VAL A 27 -14.51 -12.66 -2.86
C VAL A 27 -14.97 -12.87 -4.30
N PRO A 28 -14.82 -11.88 -5.21
CA PRO A 28 -15.15 -12.05 -6.62
C PRO A 28 -14.13 -12.95 -7.32
N ALA A 29 -14.55 -13.58 -8.42
CA ALA A 29 -13.64 -14.33 -9.29
C ALA A 29 -12.65 -13.36 -9.95
N MET A 30 -11.35 -13.54 -9.70
CA MET A 30 -10.32 -12.58 -10.09
C MET A 30 -10.12 -12.49 -11.61
N ASP A 31 -10.36 -13.59 -12.32
CA ASP A 31 -10.42 -13.70 -13.78
C ASP A 31 -11.74 -13.18 -14.38
N GLY A 32 -12.77 -12.98 -13.56
CA GLY A 32 -14.05 -12.43 -13.97
C GLY A 32 -13.98 -10.95 -14.35
N ALA A 33 -14.91 -10.51 -15.19
CA ALA A 33 -15.02 -9.10 -15.57
C ALA A 33 -15.36 -8.22 -14.34
N TYR A 34 -14.64 -7.12 -14.19
CA TYR A 34 -14.93 -6.11 -13.18
C TYR A 34 -16.19 -5.33 -13.56
N VAL A 35 -17.19 -5.36 -12.67
CA VAL A 35 -18.44 -4.60 -12.82
C VAL A 35 -18.47 -3.53 -11.73
N PRO A 36 -18.20 -2.26 -12.07
CA PRO A 36 -18.28 -1.19 -11.09
C PRO A 36 -19.69 -1.08 -10.50
N TYR A 37 -19.78 -0.69 -9.24
CA TYR A 37 -21.06 -0.49 -8.57
C TYR A 37 -21.95 0.50 -9.34
N GLY A 38 -23.23 0.14 -9.52
CA GLY A 38 -24.19 0.94 -10.28
C GLY A 38 -23.99 0.95 -11.79
N LYS A 39 -23.07 0.14 -12.34
CA LYS A 39 -22.89 -0.02 -13.80
C LYS A 39 -23.44 -1.35 -14.29
N SER A 40 -23.88 -1.35 -15.54
CA SER A 40 -24.43 -2.57 -16.17
C SER A 40 -23.33 -3.54 -16.57
N ALA A 41 -23.67 -4.83 -16.68
CA ALA A 41 -22.76 -5.82 -17.23
C ALA A 41 -22.30 -5.49 -18.67
N ARG A 42 -23.13 -4.77 -19.45
CA ARG A 42 -22.73 -4.28 -20.78
C ARG A 42 -21.60 -3.26 -20.70
N TYR A 43 -21.67 -2.33 -19.74
CA TYR A 43 -20.60 -1.36 -19.50
C TYR A 43 -19.28 -2.05 -19.13
N ALA A 44 -19.34 -3.03 -18.22
CA ALA A 44 -18.18 -3.82 -17.80
C ALA A 44 -17.53 -4.56 -18.98
N ARG A 45 -18.32 -5.23 -19.80
CA ARG A 45 -17.83 -5.93 -21.01
C ARG A 45 -17.13 -4.99 -21.98
N ALA A 46 -17.64 -3.78 -22.15
CA ALA A 46 -17.01 -2.78 -23.03
C ALA A 46 -15.62 -2.34 -22.52
N ARG A 47 -15.39 -2.38 -21.20
CA ARG A 47 -14.07 -2.09 -20.61
C ARG A 47 -13.07 -3.23 -20.69
N ASN A 48 -13.56 -4.47 -20.84
CA ASN A 48 -12.73 -5.67 -20.93
C ASN A 48 -11.63 -5.73 -19.83
N GLN A 49 -12.01 -5.39 -18.61
CA GLN A 49 -11.12 -5.33 -17.45
C GLN A 49 -11.48 -6.44 -16.46
N THR A 50 -10.49 -7.18 -15.97
CA THR A 50 -10.70 -8.22 -14.96
C THR A 50 -10.75 -7.62 -13.54
N ASN A 51 -11.27 -8.38 -12.58
CA ASN A 51 -11.22 -8.01 -11.17
C ASN A 51 -9.77 -7.88 -10.68
N ASP A 52 -8.88 -8.82 -11.05
CA ASP A 52 -7.45 -8.73 -10.70
C ASP A 52 -6.83 -7.43 -11.22
N ASP A 53 -7.08 -7.12 -12.50
CA ASP A 53 -6.55 -5.91 -13.13
C ASP A 53 -6.97 -4.63 -12.40
N HIS A 54 -8.26 -4.51 -12.07
CA HIS A 54 -8.78 -3.34 -11.37
C HIS A 54 -8.19 -3.23 -9.96
N PHE A 55 -8.30 -4.27 -9.14
CA PHE A 55 -7.82 -4.22 -7.76
C PHE A 55 -6.30 -4.07 -7.67
N ARG A 56 -5.54 -4.68 -8.58
CA ARG A 56 -4.08 -4.55 -8.60
C ARG A 56 -3.66 -3.15 -9.04
N ARG A 57 -4.12 -2.70 -10.22
CA ARG A 57 -3.57 -1.50 -10.87
C ARG A 57 -4.17 -0.20 -10.36
N GLU A 58 -5.48 -0.17 -10.12
CA GLU A 58 -6.16 1.06 -9.74
C GLU A 58 -6.24 1.22 -8.22
N ILE A 59 -6.40 0.13 -7.48
CA ILE A 59 -6.54 0.20 -6.01
C ILE A 59 -5.20 -0.01 -5.31
N TYR A 60 -4.59 -1.19 -5.45
CA TYR A 60 -3.39 -1.55 -4.68
C TYR A 60 -2.18 -0.68 -5.01
N ILE A 61 -1.85 -0.54 -6.30
CA ILE A 61 -0.74 0.35 -6.71
C ILE A 61 -1.06 1.80 -6.37
N GLY A 62 -2.29 2.27 -6.63
CA GLY A 62 -2.70 3.64 -6.31
C GLY A 62 -2.54 3.98 -4.83
N VAL A 63 -2.94 3.08 -3.93
CA VAL A 63 -2.75 3.26 -2.47
C VAL A 63 -1.27 3.27 -2.10
N ILE A 64 -0.44 2.40 -2.67
CA ILE A 64 1.01 2.38 -2.42
C ILE A 64 1.66 3.69 -2.89
N ASP A 65 1.24 4.21 -4.04
CA ASP A 65 1.72 5.49 -4.55
C ASP A 65 1.36 6.64 -3.63
N GLN A 66 0.11 6.68 -3.16
CA GLN A 66 -0.34 7.68 -2.18
C GLN A 66 0.45 7.60 -0.87
N ILE A 67 0.64 6.40 -0.32
CA ILE A 67 1.43 6.23 0.91
C ILE A 67 2.88 6.65 0.68
N SER A 68 3.46 6.32 -0.49
CA SER A 68 4.84 6.72 -0.81
C SER A 68 4.96 8.25 -0.85
N GLN A 69 4.05 8.90 -1.58
CA GLN A 69 4.04 10.35 -1.71
C GLN A 69 3.82 11.04 -0.36
N GLU A 70 2.91 10.52 0.47
CA GLU A 70 2.67 11.08 1.80
C GLU A 70 3.90 10.95 2.71
N LEU A 71 4.61 9.83 2.64
CA LEU A 71 5.87 9.66 3.36
C LEU A 71 6.93 10.65 2.86
N ASP A 72 7.11 10.78 1.55
CA ASP A 72 8.08 11.70 0.96
C ASP A 72 7.76 13.17 1.35
N ASN A 73 6.48 13.53 1.44
CA ASN A 73 6.04 14.87 1.87
C ASN A 73 6.23 15.13 3.36
N ARG A 74 6.03 14.12 4.23
CA ARG A 74 6.17 14.26 5.69
C ARG A 74 7.61 14.20 6.15
N PHE A 75 8.44 13.42 5.46
CA PHE A 75 9.83 13.17 5.81
C PHE A 75 10.75 13.82 4.78
N ASP A 76 10.58 15.13 4.61
CA ASP A 76 11.55 15.93 3.86
C ASP A 76 12.92 15.96 4.56
N GLU A 77 13.91 16.56 3.91
CA GLU A 77 15.30 16.60 4.40
C GLU A 77 15.38 17.13 5.85
N ILE A 78 14.65 18.21 6.14
CA ILE A 78 14.63 18.85 7.47
C ILE A 78 13.98 17.93 8.50
N ASN A 79 12.83 17.34 8.19
CA ASN A 79 12.12 16.47 9.11
C ASN A 79 12.89 15.17 9.36
N MET A 80 13.61 14.67 8.36
CA MET A 80 14.50 13.51 8.52
C MET A 80 15.72 13.82 9.38
N GLU A 81 16.34 15.00 9.22
CA GLU A 81 17.39 15.46 10.12
C GLU A 81 16.87 15.62 11.56
N LEU A 82 15.70 16.24 11.74
CA LEU A 82 15.08 16.38 13.05
C LEU A 82 14.80 15.02 13.69
N LEU A 83 14.26 14.07 12.93
CA LEU A 83 14.00 12.71 13.41
C LEU A 83 15.30 12.02 13.83
N SER A 84 16.38 12.19 13.05
CA SER A 84 17.72 11.69 13.38
C SER A 84 18.28 12.32 14.66
N CYS A 85 18.09 13.63 14.84
CA CYS A 85 18.44 14.29 16.09
C CYS A 85 17.62 13.75 17.26
N MET A 86 16.31 13.53 17.10
CA MET A 86 15.47 12.96 18.15
C MET A 86 15.87 11.53 18.53
N THR A 87 16.31 10.69 17.59
CA THR A 87 16.80 9.34 17.92
C THR A 87 18.11 9.38 18.70
N SER A 88 18.94 10.41 18.51
CA SER A 88 20.14 10.62 19.34
C SER A 88 19.81 10.82 20.82
N PHE A 89 18.65 11.41 21.13
CA PHE A 89 18.15 11.58 22.49
C PHE A 89 17.34 10.38 23.02
N SER A 90 17.36 9.24 22.32
CA SER A 90 16.64 8.04 22.72
C SER A 90 17.41 7.26 23.81
N PRO A 91 16.86 7.12 25.03
CA PRO A 91 17.50 6.37 26.11
C PRO A 91 17.51 4.86 25.84
N SER A 92 16.68 4.37 24.92
CA SER A 92 16.56 2.95 24.52
C SER A 92 17.89 2.36 24.04
N HIS A 93 18.75 3.21 23.49
CA HIS A 93 20.10 2.84 23.02
C HIS A 93 21.19 3.57 23.80
N SER A 94 20.91 3.96 25.06
CA SER A 94 21.85 4.71 25.92
C SER A 94 22.46 5.93 25.22
N PHE A 95 21.65 6.64 24.41
CA PHE A 95 22.10 7.81 23.64
C PHE A 95 23.29 7.52 22.70
N ALA A 96 23.44 6.29 22.20
CA ALA A 96 24.60 5.89 21.37
C ALA A 96 24.81 6.72 20.10
N SER A 97 23.78 7.40 19.60
CA SER A 97 23.86 8.27 18.42
C SER A 97 24.02 9.75 18.77
N PHE A 98 24.09 10.12 20.05
CA PHE A 98 24.34 11.49 20.50
C PHE A 98 25.82 11.82 20.40
N ASP A 99 26.13 12.87 19.65
CA ASP A 99 27.47 13.45 19.57
C ASP A 99 27.39 14.87 20.12
N ALA A 100 28.01 15.10 21.28
CA ALA A 100 28.01 16.41 21.94
C ALA A 100 28.87 17.47 21.20
N GLN A 101 29.67 17.05 20.21
CA GLN A 101 30.56 17.93 19.45
C GLN A 101 30.08 18.20 18.02
N LYS A 102 28.99 17.57 17.60
CA LYS A 102 28.31 17.86 16.34
C LYS A 102 27.39 19.06 16.49
#